data_AF-A0A9D4H7B9-F1
#
_entry.id   AF-A0A9D4H7B9-F1
#
_cell.length_a   1.000
_cell.length_b   1.000
_cell.length_c   1.000
_cell.angle_alpha   90.00
_cell.angle_beta   90.00
_cell.angle_gamma   90.00
#
_symmetry.space_group_name_H-M   'P 1'
#
loop_
_entity.id
_entity.type
_entity.pdbx_description
1 polymer ?
#
loop_
_entity_poly.entity_id
_entity_poly.type
_entity_poly.pdbx_seq_one_letter_code
_entity_poly.pdbx_strand_id
1 'polypeptide(L)'
;MSYLRILDLQCNPMLRLEPNTLMIKHGNILKVDLSSINFQAIHISDLHRIGTYCEIDLTNCAVASLYSDNFMFNESTVYGPGEWLLNNATGLNLINYTAAGVSDYTDLGKMFHGKIYNKNSAYICDCSLVPFLKKAKDWFIVFKDMDNSKDYCEEPANLRGTLLIDLVQSGDYSQLTCNLVECPHPPDPNCDSASCKERPVCTCTDNQLLSTVVVNCSNLEEMPPFVPYGHWANANIELIVENGSMKLSNPTDYISRISRLSFVNTTILEMHPAFLSGLKSDIEIQFSPQEMREIPIEFYSLDSNKLNFGTSPVICDCSNLWVWERIRNRGRENQLFCTTDQGVYDAFHVTEERLNCRDENVGNATQKAVIATGIILCLTLCLGIVGFYYRYEIFILKRSLSKNNTHNQNMFAFDVFLSYSSNSSYVNKLIEHEVRPMLNASNYAVFSTFFKISYGDDLESSILKAIDASRTFVVFVCDNYQTDERSVIEFNGSWACFKKQLGRNILIVNVNSYESKSMHDRRIKAFVRLGLDLNFTERNSKLVQRLKTRIGRPSCKATNIGGSDFNLDDADIKVTRRAAIYVKELSDIDMNVPGTSTT
;
A
#
# COMPACT_ATOMS: atom_id res chain seq x y z
N MET A 1 6.31 -24.86 -63.93
CA MET A 1 7.28 -23.76 -63.74
C MET A 1 8.13 -24.08 -62.53
N SER A 2 9.46 -24.08 -62.69
CA SER A 2 10.42 -24.42 -61.64
C SER A 2 10.70 -23.17 -60.81
N TYR A 3 10.17 -23.09 -59.60
CA TYR A 3 10.48 -21.98 -58.70
C TYR A 3 11.92 -22.13 -58.16
N LEU A 4 12.65 -21.02 -58.06
CA LEU A 4 13.96 -20.97 -57.42
C LEU A 4 13.81 -21.41 -55.94
N ARG A 5 14.44 -22.53 -55.56
CA ARG A 5 14.37 -23.10 -54.21
C ARG A 5 15.65 -22.93 -53.40
N ILE A 6 16.79 -22.80 -54.08
CA ILE A 6 18.11 -22.66 -53.49
C ILE A 6 18.75 -21.43 -54.11
N LEU A 7 19.19 -20.49 -53.27
CA LEU A 7 19.93 -19.31 -53.65
C LEU A 7 21.33 -19.42 -53.04
N ASP A 8 22.34 -19.62 -53.88
CA ASP A 8 23.74 -19.69 -53.47
C ASP A 8 24.44 -18.37 -53.81
N LEU A 9 24.88 -17.67 -52.77
CA LEU A 9 25.59 -16.40 -52.84
C LEU A 9 26.91 -16.45 -52.07
N GLN A 10 27.41 -17.64 -51.72
CA GLN A 10 28.64 -17.79 -50.95
C GLN A 10 29.83 -17.03 -51.58
N CYS A 11 30.75 -16.54 -50.74
CA CYS A 11 31.98 -15.86 -51.16
C CYS A 11 31.77 -14.63 -52.10
N ASN A 12 30.59 -14.02 -52.11
CA ASN A 12 30.34 -12.81 -52.89
C ASN A 12 30.83 -11.55 -52.18
N PRO A 13 31.24 -10.49 -52.93
CA PRO A 13 31.66 -9.21 -52.36
C PRO A 13 30.46 -8.35 -51.91
N MET A 14 29.35 -8.97 -51.50
CA MET A 14 28.15 -8.29 -51.09
C MET A 14 28.37 -7.65 -49.71
N LEU A 15 28.20 -6.34 -49.62
CA LEU A 15 28.40 -5.61 -48.37
C LEU A 15 27.09 -5.44 -47.60
N ARG A 16 25.95 -5.39 -48.27
CA ARG A 16 24.66 -5.11 -47.63
C ARG A 16 23.55 -5.96 -48.23
N LEU A 17 22.63 -6.40 -47.38
CA LEU A 17 21.37 -7.01 -47.77
C LEU A 17 20.22 -6.04 -47.46
N GLU A 18 19.55 -5.59 -48.51
CA GLU A 18 18.44 -4.62 -48.42
C GLU A 18 17.14 -5.32 -47.98
N PRO A 19 16.19 -4.60 -47.37
CA PRO A 19 14.97 -5.19 -46.83
C PRO A 19 14.19 -6.05 -47.83
N ASN A 20 13.84 -7.27 -47.41
CA ASN A 20 12.98 -8.21 -48.15
C ASN A 20 13.59 -8.71 -49.48
N THR A 21 14.91 -8.62 -49.64
CA THR A 21 15.64 -9.15 -50.80
C THR A 21 15.39 -10.65 -51.02
N LEU A 22 15.24 -11.42 -49.94
CA LEU A 22 15.04 -12.87 -49.99
C LEU A 22 13.55 -13.27 -50.08
N MET A 23 12.61 -12.32 -50.12
CA MET A 23 11.18 -12.60 -50.24
C MET A 23 10.73 -12.63 -51.71
N ILE A 24 10.09 -13.72 -52.14
CA ILE A 24 9.54 -13.84 -53.51
C ILE A 24 8.01 -13.82 -53.44
N LYS A 25 7.35 -12.99 -54.27
CA LYS A 25 5.87 -12.86 -54.30
C LYS A 25 5.12 -14.18 -54.56
N HIS A 26 5.73 -15.12 -55.29
CA HIS A 26 5.07 -16.35 -55.77
C HIS A 26 5.91 -17.61 -55.55
N GLY A 27 6.57 -17.73 -54.40
CA GLY A 27 7.32 -18.94 -54.01
C GLY A 27 8.20 -18.69 -52.80
N ASN A 28 8.76 -19.76 -52.25
CA ASN A 28 9.69 -19.68 -51.11
C ASN A 28 11.08 -20.12 -51.56
N ILE A 29 12.08 -19.25 -51.39
CA ILE A 29 13.48 -19.70 -51.37
C ILE A 29 13.66 -20.48 -50.07
N LEU A 30 13.88 -21.78 -50.20
CA LEU A 30 13.97 -22.70 -49.07
C LEU A 30 15.38 -22.69 -48.48
N LYS A 31 16.43 -22.63 -49.30
CA LYS A 31 17.80 -22.55 -48.83
C LYS A 31 18.50 -21.32 -49.39
N VAL A 32 19.13 -20.55 -48.51
CA VAL A 32 19.95 -19.39 -48.86
C VAL A 32 21.33 -19.60 -48.28
N ASP A 33 22.35 -19.64 -49.13
CA ASP A 33 23.75 -19.74 -48.71
C ASP A 33 24.43 -18.38 -48.85
N LEU A 34 24.73 -17.76 -47.72
CA LEU A 34 25.41 -16.47 -47.59
C LEU A 34 26.80 -16.64 -46.98
N SER A 35 27.33 -17.87 -46.93
CA SER A 35 28.54 -18.20 -46.19
C SER A 35 29.78 -17.48 -46.74
N SER A 36 30.73 -17.20 -45.84
CA SER A 36 32.01 -16.55 -46.15
C SER A 36 31.88 -15.14 -46.79
N ILE A 37 30.84 -14.39 -46.43
CA ILE A 37 30.64 -12.99 -46.83
C ILE A 37 30.96 -12.05 -45.66
N ASN A 38 31.58 -10.91 -45.96
CA ASN A 38 31.79 -9.82 -45.01
C ASN A 38 30.74 -8.73 -45.21
N PHE A 39 29.63 -8.83 -44.47
CA PHE A 39 28.55 -7.87 -44.48
C PHE A 39 28.85 -6.67 -43.59
N GLN A 40 28.66 -5.48 -44.13
CA GLN A 40 28.51 -4.26 -43.35
C GLN A 40 27.14 -4.21 -42.66
N ALA A 41 26.08 -4.66 -43.34
CA ALA A 41 24.74 -4.62 -42.77
C ALA A 41 23.80 -5.68 -43.38
N ILE A 42 23.03 -6.36 -42.55
CA ILE A 42 21.94 -7.26 -42.99
C ILE A 42 20.62 -6.74 -42.41
N HIS A 43 19.62 -6.55 -43.27
CA HIS A 43 18.30 -6.17 -42.80
C HIS A 43 17.57 -7.37 -42.15
N ILE A 44 16.91 -7.12 -41.02
CA ILE A 44 16.27 -8.17 -40.23
C ILE A 44 15.21 -8.97 -40.99
N SER A 45 14.47 -8.33 -41.90
CA SER A 45 13.36 -8.97 -42.61
C SER A 45 13.81 -10.09 -43.57
N ASP A 46 15.10 -10.14 -43.89
CA ASP A 46 15.69 -11.21 -44.68
C ASP A 46 16.08 -12.43 -43.86
N LEU A 47 16.29 -12.25 -42.55
CA LEU A 47 16.52 -13.34 -41.62
C LEU A 47 15.19 -13.86 -41.06
N HIS A 48 14.32 -12.95 -40.62
CA HIS A 48 12.96 -13.20 -40.12
C HIS A 48 11.94 -13.10 -41.25
N ARG A 49 11.85 -14.15 -42.06
CA ARG A 49 10.99 -14.18 -43.25
C ARG A 49 9.59 -14.72 -42.94
N ILE A 50 8.58 -14.13 -43.58
CA ILE A 50 7.21 -14.64 -43.55
C ILE A 50 7.12 -15.87 -44.46
N GLY A 51 6.64 -16.99 -43.91
CA GLY A 51 6.50 -18.25 -44.63
C GLY A 51 7.67 -19.22 -44.41
N THR A 52 7.53 -20.41 -44.99
CA THR A 52 8.45 -21.53 -44.76
C THR A 52 9.77 -21.35 -45.50
N TYR A 53 10.89 -21.52 -44.80
CA TYR A 53 12.19 -21.78 -45.39
C TYR A 53 12.83 -23.00 -44.70
N CYS A 54 13.98 -23.45 -45.17
CA CYS A 54 14.72 -24.55 -44.56
C CYS A 54 15.97 -24.04 -43.87
N GLU A 55 16.76 -23.22 -44.56
CA GLU A 55 18.11 -22.88 -44.10
C GLU A 55 18.54 -21.50 -44.62
N ILE A 56 19.14 -20.70 -43.74
CA ILE A 56 19.93 -19.52 -44.06
C ILE A 56 21.32 -19.76 -43.49
N ASP A 57 22.30 -19.97 -44.36
CA ASP A 57 23.68 -20.26 -43.97
C ASP A 57 24.51 -18.97 -43.94
N LEU A 58 24.99 -18.61 -42.76
CA LEU A 58 25.86 -17.47 -42.46
C LEU A 58 27.19 -17.96 -41.83
N THR A 59 27.59 -19.19 -42.15
CA THR A 59 28.83 -19.79 -41.65
C THR A 59 30.05 -19.01 -42.15
N ASN A 60 31.02 -18.77 -41.27
CA ASN A 60 32.23 -17.98 -41.52
C ASN A 60 31.96 -16.55 -42.04
N CYS A 61 30.80 -15.97 -41.73
CA CYS A 61 30.48 -14.59 -42.11
C CYS A 61 30.95 -13.59 -41.07
N ALA A 62 31.37 -12.42 -41.51
CA ALA A 62 31.47 -11.24 -40.66
C ALA A 62 30.23 -10.37 -40.88
N VAL A 63 29.53 -10.00 -39.81
CA VAL A 63 28.32 -9.16 -39.91
C VAL A 63 28.49 -7.97 -38.99
N ALA A 64 28.81 -6.80 -39.52
CA ALA A 64 29.06 -5.63 -38.68
C ALA A 64 27.77 -5.06 -38.04
N SER A 65 26.61 -5.24 -38.67
CA SER A 65 25.35 -4.72 -38.14
C SER A 65 24.13 -5.51 -38.62
N LEU A 66 23.21 -5.79 -37.70
CA LEU A 66 21.84 -6.19 -38.01
C LEU A 66 20.91 -5.00 -37.72
N TYR A 67 20.17 -4.53 -38.74
CA TYR A 67 19.33 -3.33 -38.63
C TYR A 67 17.87 -3.61 -38.99
N SER A 68 16.96 -2.75 -38.52
CA SER A 68 15.51 -2.94 -38.61
C SER A 68 14.73 -1.67 -38.98
N ASP A 69 15.37 -0.72 -39.66
CA ASP A 69 14.77 0.58 -39.99
C ASP A 69 13.38 0.44 -40.63
N ASN A 70 12.36 0.97 -39.94
CA ASN A 70 10.93 0.91 -40.34
C ASN A 70 10.32 -0.50 -40.42
N PHE A 71 11.01 -1.54 -39.93
CA PHE A 71 10.47 -2.89 -39.83
C PHE A 71 9.88 -3.11 -38.43
N MET A 72 8.61 -3.50 -38.39
CA MET A 72 7.91 -3.86 -37.16
C MET A 72 7.46 -5.31 -37.23
N PHE A 73 7.78 -6.09 -36.21
CA PHE A 73 7.24 -7.42 -36.05
C PHE A 73 5.73 -7.33 -35.85
N ASN A 74 5.00 -8.21 -36.55
CA ASN A 74 3.59 -8.39 -36.31
C ASN A 74 3.42 -9.62 -35.40
N GLU A 75 2.95 -9.40 -34.18
CA GLU A 75 2.77 -10.46 -33.17
C GLU A 75 1.79 -11.56 -33.61
N SER A 76 0.94 -11.29 -34.61
CA SER A 76 0.01 -12.27 -35.19
C SER A 76 0.60 -13.10 -36.34
N THR A 77 1.82 -12.78 -36.79
CA THR A 77 2.49 -13.46 -37.91
C THR A 77 3.52 -14.44 -37.39
N VAL A 78 3.57 -15.64 -37.99
CA VAL A 78 4.63 -16.62 -37.74
C VAL A 78 5.75 -16.42 -38.77
N TYR A 79 6.97 -16.23 -38.27
CA TYR A 79 8.19 -16.13 -39.06
C TYR A 79 8.90 -17.50 -39.05
N GLY A 80 9.20 -18.05 -40.22
CA GLY A 80 9.66 -19.44 -40.38
C GLY A 80 8.53 -20.47 -40.58
N PRO A 81 8.75 -21.78 -40.32
CA PRO A 81 9.94 -22.40 -39.70
C PRO A 81 11.15 -22.41 -40.64
N GLY A 82 12.36 -22.46 -40.08
CA GLY A 82 13.63 -22.58 -40.81
C GLY A 82 14.85 -22.43 -39.87
N GLU A 83 16.04 -22.82 -40.33
CA GLU A 83 17.26 -22.84 -39.51
C GLU A 83 18.24 -21.73 -39.93
N TRP A 84 18.92 -21.11 -38.97
CA TRP A 84 20.03 -20.18 -39.21
C TRP A 84 21.34 -20.83 -38.77
N LEU A 85 22.34 -20.86 -39.65
CA LEU A 85 23.66 -21.41 -39.34
C LEU A 85 24.66 -20.25 -39.19
N LEU A 86 25.11 -19.99 -37.97
CA LEU A 86 26.01 -18.89 -37.60
C LEU A 86 27.41 -19.39 -37.21
N ASN A 87 27.79 -20.59 -37.63
CA ASN A 87 29.04 -21.22 -37.18
C ASN A 87 30.26 -20.37 -37.57
N ASN A 88 31.15 -20.10 -36.60
CA ASN A 88 32.32 -19.23 -36.75
C ASN A 88 32.02 -17.83 -37.34
N ALA A 89 30.80 -17.31 -37.17
CA ALA A 89 30.49 -15.95 -37.57
C ALA A 89 31.09 -14.94 -36.59
N THR A 90 31.48 -13.76 -37.07
CA THR A 90 32.11 -12.69 -36.26
C THR A 90 31.36 -11.37 -36.39
N GLY A 91 31.61 -10.44 -35.46
CA GLY A 91 30.94 -9.14 -35.40
C GLY A 91 29.46 -9.18 -35.03
N LEU A 92 28.92 -10.33 -34.58
CA LEU A 92 27.49 -10.50 -34.37
C LEU A 92 26.97 -9.53 -33.31
N ASN A 93 26.19 -8.54 -33.75
CA ASN A 93 25.41 -7.66 -32.88
C ASN A 93 23.94 -8.10 -32.93
N LEU A 94 23.35 -8.42 -31.79
CA LEU A 94 21.95 -8.83 -31.72
C LEU A 94 21.04 -7.61 -31.84
N ILE A 95 19.94 -7.80 -32.56
CA ILE A 95 19.02 -6.71 -32.84
C ILE A 95 18.29 -6.31 -31.58
N ASN A 96 18.11 -5.00 -31.40
CA ASN A 96 17.19 -4.48 -30.42
C ASN A 96 15.73 -4.74 -30.87
N TYR A 97 15.18 -5.90 -30.54
CA TYR A 97 13.83 -6.29 -30.97
C TYR A 97 12.73 -5.37 -30.45
N THR A 98 12.95 -4.65 -29.35
CA THR A 98 11.98 -3.64 -28.88
C THR A 98 11.89 -2.45 -29.83
N ALA A 99 13.00 -2.06 -30.46
CA ALA A 99 12.99 -1.06 -31.53
C ALA A 99 12.23 -1.54 -32.77
N ALA A 100 12.19 -2.86 -32.99
CA ALA A 100 11.41 -3.51 -34.04
C ALA A 100 9.97 -3.87 -33.61
N GLY A 101 9.46 -3.29 -32.52
CA GLY A 101 8.06 -3.42 -32.10
C GLY A 101 7.71 -4.63 -31.24
N VAL A 102 8.69 -5.43 -30.82
CA VAL A 102 8.45 -6.54 -29.89
C VAL A 102 8.44 -6.01 -28.45
N SER A 103 7.30 -6.12 -27.78
CA SER A 103 7.14 -5.61 -26.42
C SER A 103 7.91 -6.45 -25.37
N ASP A 104 7.90 -7.78 -25.48
CA ASP A 104 8.63 -8.71 -24.61
C ASP A 104 9.44 -9.72 -25.43
N TYR A 105 10.73 -9.88 -25.10
CA TYR A 105 11.61 -10.84 -25.76
C TYR A 105 11.15 -12.30 -25.61
N THR A 106 10.29 -12.62 -24.65
CA THR A 106 9.68 -13.95 -24.53
C THR A 106 8.66 -14.25 -25.63
N ASP A 107 8.07 -13.21 -26.24
CA ASP A 107 7.12 -13.38 -27.35
C ASP A 107 7.82 -13.72 -28.67
N LEU A 108 9.13 -13.47 -28.79
CA LEU A 108 9.92 -13.89 -29.95
C LEU A 108 9.91 -15.41 -30.14
N GLY A 109 9.93 -16.19 -29.05
CA GLY A 109 9.81 -17.65 -29.14
C GLY A 109 8.43 -18.12 -29.65
N LYS A 110 7.40 -17.26 -29.59
CA LYS A 110 6.07 -17.53 -30.16
C LYS A 110 5.98 -17.08 -31.63
N MET A 111 6.70 -16.02 -31.99
CA MET A 111 6.71 -15.48 -33.36
C MET A 111 7.67 -16.24 -34.28
N PHE A 112 8.79 -16.74 -33.74
CA PHE A 112 9.82 -17.43 -34.48
C PHE A 112 9.80 -18.93 -34.16
N HIS A 113 9.42 -19.74 -35.16
CA HIS A 113 9.38 -21.20 -35.03
C HIS A 113 10.64 -21.89 -35.59
N GLY A 114 11.69 -21.11 -35.86
CA GLY A 114 12.96 -21.61 -36.38
C GLY A 114 13.96 -22.02 -35.30
N LYS A 115 15.17 -22.39 -35.74
CA LYS A 115 16.30 -22.69 -34.86
C LYS A 115 17.54 -21.95 -35.31
N ILE A 116 18.32 -21.46 -34.35
CA ILE A 116 19.61 -20.82 -34.57
C ILE A 116 20.69 -21.77 -34.09
N TYR A 117 21.63 -22.10 -34.97
CA TYR A 117 22.78 -22.93 -34.69
C TYR A 117 24.02 -22.04 -34.71
N ASN A 118 24.64 -21.89 -33.54
CA ASN A 118 25.81 -21.08 -33.32
C ASN A 118 26.89 -21.94 -32.67
N LYS A 119 28.11 -21.84 -33.21
CA LYS A 119 29.26 -22.56 -32.70
C LYS A 119 30.52 -21.75 -32.98
N ASN A 120 31.23 -21.43 -31.90
CA ASN A 120 32.47 -20.65 -31.93
C ASN A 120 32.27 -19.28 -32.59
N SER A 121 31.10 -18.67 -32.40
CA SER A 121 30.75 -17.39 -32.99
C SER A 121 31.16 -16.25 -32.06
N ALA A 122 31.59 -15.14 -32.64
CA ALA A 122 32.08 -13.97 -31.94
C ALA A 122 31.01 -12.86 -31.96
N TYR A 123 30.67 -12.35 -30.77
CA TYR A 123 29.60 -11.37 -30.57
C TYR A 123 30.15 -10.02 -30.09
N ILE A 124 29.47 -8.94 -30.46
CA ILE A 124 29.69 -7.63 -29.85
C ILE A 124 28.93 -7.62 -28.52
N CYS A 125 29.66 -7.73 -27.41
CA CYS A 125 29.13 -7.77 -26.06
C CYS A 125 28.98 -6.36 -25.49
N ASP A 126 28.16 -5.55 -26.15
CA ASP A 126 27.75 -4.26 -25.64
C ASP A 126 26.38 -4.38 -24.93
N CYS A 127 25.80 -3.24 -24.61
CA CYS A 127 24.52 -3.14 -23.94
C CYS A 127 23.34 -3.81 -24.68
N SER A 128 23.38 -3.91 -26.00
CA SER A 128 22.28 -4.45 -26.82
C SER A 128 22.07 -5.95 -26.57
N LEU A 129 23.11 -6.61 -26.03
CA LEU A 129 23.13 -8.03 -25.73
C LEU A 129 22.43 -8.35 -24.39
N VAL A 130 22.24 -7.37 -23.51
CA VAL A 130 21.65 -7.56 -22.17
C VAL A 130 20.24 -8.20 -22.20
N PRO A 131 19.27 -7.75 -23.03
CA PRO A 131 17.93 -8.31 -23.05
C PRO A 131 17.96 -9.80 -23.42
N PHE A 132 18.83 -10.13 -24.37
CA PHE A 132 19.04 -11.49 -24.84
C PHE A 132 19.62 -12.37 -23.73
N LEU A 133 20.73 -11.96 -23.10
CA LEU A 133 21.38 -12.78 -22.07
C LEU A 133 20.51 -12.99 -20.83
N LYS A 134 19.78 -11.95 -20.40
CA LYS A 134 18.86 -12.03 -19.26
C LYS A 134 17.72 -13.03 -19.49
N LYS A 135 17.31 -13.22 -20.75
CA LYS A 135 16.26 -14.14 -21.17
C LYS A 135 16.79 -15.39 -21.87
N ALA A 136 18.11 -15.61 -21.88
CA ALA A 136 18.76 -16.69 -22.62
C ALA A 136 18.17 -18.08 -22.26
N LYS A 137 17.79 -18.27 -20.99
CA LYS A 137 17.16 -19.52 -20.52
C LYS A 137 15.83 -19.83 -21.22
N ASP A 138 15.02 -18.82 -21.50
CA ASP A 138 13.77 -18.95 -22.24
C ASP A 138 14.02 -19.13 -23.75
N TRP A 139 15.19 -18.66 -24.22
CA TRP A 139 15.63 -18.68 -25.62
C TRP A 139 16.42 -19.93 -26.02
N PHE A 140 16.83 -20.79 -25.09
CA PHE A 140 17.47 -22.07 -25.43
C PHE A 140 16.63 -22.97 -26.35
N ILE A 141 15.32 -22.73 -26.44
CA ILE A 141 14.44 -23.42 -27.39
C ILE A 141 14.76 -22.98 -28.84
N VAL A 142 15.13 -21.71 -29.04
CA VAL A 142 15.47 -21.12 -30.33
C VAL A 142 16.96 -21.31 -30.65
N PHE A 143 17.86 -21.10 -29.68
CA PHE A 143 19.29 -21.28 -29.82
C PHE A 143 19.70 -22.71 -29.43
N LYS A 144 19.93 -23.55 -30.44
CA LYS A 144 20.29 -24.94 -30.21
C LYS A 144 21.76 -25.01 -29.79
N ASP A 145 22.03 -25.82 -28.76
CA ASP A 145 23.38 -26.12 -28.27
C ASP A 145 24.13 -24.92 -27.67
N MET A 146 23.45 -23.83 -27.27
CA MET A 146 24.08 -22.68 -26.62
C MET A 146 24.85 -23.05 -25.33
N ASP A 147 24.37 -24.04 -24.57
CA ASP A 147 25.07 -24.55 -23.38
C ASP A 147 26.41 -25.25 -23.71
N ASN A 148 26.56 -25.72 -24.95
CA ASN A 148 27.76 -26.39 -25.45
C ASN A 148 28.55 -25.53 -26.45
N SER A 149 28.05 -24.34 -26.78
CA SER A 149 28.71 -23.45 -27.73
C SER A 149 29.86 -22.71 -27.03
N LYS A 150 30.98 -22.55 -27.73
CA LYS A 150 32.12 -21.75 -27.26
C LYS A 150 32.03 -20.34 -27.82
N ASP A 151 30.85 -19.76 -27.76
CA ASP A 151 30.63 -18.42 -28.27
C ASP A 151 31.16 -17.40 -27.29
N TYR A 152 31.79 -16.35 -27.82
CA TYR A 152 32.59 -15.43 -27.03
C TYR A 152 32.40 -13.98 -27.46
N CYS A 153 32.76 -13.07 -26.57
CA CYS A 153 32.79 -11.64 -26.85
C CYS A 153 34.02 -11.28 -27.70
N GLU A 154 33.80 -10.68 -28.86
CA GLU A 154 34.85 -10.11 -29.69
C GLU A 154 35.24 -8.71 -29.20
N GLU A 155 34.21 -7.92 -28.88
CA GLU A 155 34.28 -6.56 -28.38
C GLU A 155 33.30 -6.41 -27.20
N PRO A 156 33.47 -5.40 -26.32
CA PRO A 156 34.60 -4.48 -26.21
C PRO A 156 35.88 -5.13 -25.66
N ALA A 157 37.01 -4.42 -25.72
CA ALA A 157 38.34 -4.96 -25.36
C ALA A 157 38.43 -5.55 -23.94
N ASN A 158 37.67 -5.00 -22.98
CA ASN A 158 37.60 -5.49 -21.61
C ASN A 158 36.84 -6.83 -21.47
N LEU A 159 35.96 -7.15 -22.40
CA LEU A 159 35.19 -8.41 -22.41
C LEU A 159 35.73 -9.42 -23.42
N ARG A 160 36.73 -9.04 -24.23
CA ARG A 160 37.24 -9.88 -25.31
C ARG A 160 37.67 -11.28 -24.83
N GLY A 161 37.12 -12.31 -25.46
CA GLY A 161 37.36 -13.72 -25.16
C GLY A 161 36.50 -14.29 -24.03
N THR A 162 35.69 -13.48 -23.34
CA THR A 162 34.72 -13.95 -22.35
C THR A 162 33.65 -14.79 -23.03
N LEU A 163 33.34 -15.97 -22.50
CA LEU A 163 32.29 -16.82 -23.06
C LEU A 163 30.91 -16.25 -22.72
N LEU A 164 29.97 -16.29 -23.67
CA LEU A 164 28.60 -15.83 -23.43
C LEU A 164 27.90 -16.64 -22.33
N ILE A 165 28.18 -17.95 -22.26
CA ILE A 165 27.61 -18.82 -21.22
C ILE A 165 28.05 -18.40 -19.82
N ASP A 166 29.28 -17.89 -19.66
CA ASP A 166 29.77 -17.43 -18.36
C ASP A 166 29.01 -16.18 -17.90
N LEU A 167 28.67 -15.27 -18.83
CA LEU A 167 27.81 -14.11 -18.55
C LEU A 167 26.37 -14.53 -18.19
N VAL A 168 25.82 -15.54 -18.86
CA VAL A 168 24.48 -16.09 -18.53
C VAL A 168 24.48 -16.75 -17.15
N GLN A 169 25.54 -17.48 -16.79
CA GLN A 169 25.63 -18.20 -15.53
C GLN A 169 25.94 -17.28 -14.34
N SER A 170 26.81 -16.29 -14.51
CA SER A 170 27.13 -15.30 -13.48
C SER A 170 25.96 -14.36 -13.21
N GLY A 171 25.16 -14.05 -14.24
CA GLY A 171 24.10 -13.05 -14.19
C GLY A 171 24.62 -11.63 -14.02
N ASP A 172 25.93 -11.41 -14.17
CA ASP A 172 26.55 -10.08 -14.10
C ASP A 172 26.66 -9.48 -15.50
N TYR A 173 25.74 -8.56 -15.80
CA TYR A 173 25.67 -7.81 -17.05
C TYR A 173 26.17 -6.37 -16.90
N SER A 174 26.76 -6.00 -15.75
CA SER A 174 27.11 -4.61 -15.42
C SER A 174 28.13 -4.01 -16.39
N GLN A 175 28.96 -4.84 -17.02
CA GLN A 175 30.01 -4.43 -17.97
C GLN A 175 29.49 -4.25 -19.40
N LEU A 176 28.24 -4.64 -19.68
CA LEU A 176 27.62 -4.51 -21.00
C LEU A 176 27.04 -3.10 -21.17
N THR A 177 27.88 -2.16 -21.63
CA THR A 177 27.54 -0.74 -21.81
C THR A 177 27.69 -0.32 -23.26
N CYS A 178 26.93 0.71 -23.70
CA CYS A 178 27.10 1.30 -25.03
C CYS A 178 27.47 2.77 -24.97
N ASN A 179 28.34 3.20 -25.89
CA ASN A 179 28.66 4.61 -26.05
C ASN A 179 27.56 5.31 -26.87
N LEU A 180 27.07 6.44 -26.37
CA LEU A 180 26.09 7.27 -27.07
C LEU A 180 26.80 8.32 -27.92
N VAL A 181 26.46 8.38 -29.20
CA VAL A 181 27.06 9.32 -30.17
C VAL A 181 26.59 10.76 -29.89
N GLU A 182 25.33 10.92 -29.47
CA GLU A 182 24.73 12.21 -29.14
C GLU A 182 25.00 12.58 -27.67
N CYS A 183 26.20 13.07 -27.38
CA CYS A 183 26.60 13.54 -26.06
C CYS A 183 26.94 15.03 -26.11
N PRO A 184 26.61 15.85 -25.08
CA PRO A 184 27.08 17.23 -25.00
C PRO A 184 28.61 17.28 -25.00
N HIS A 185 29.22 18.23 -25.71
CA HIS A 185 30.69 18.38 -25.78
C HIS A 185 31.45 17.05 -26.04
N PRO A 186 31.19 16.35 -27.17
CA PRO A 186 31.83 15.08 -27.44
C PRO A 186 33.35 15.24 -27.57
N PRO A 187 34.14 14.21 -27.25
CA PRO A 187 35.59 14.25 -27.42
C PRO A 187 35.95 14.51 -28.88
N ASP A 188 36.83 15.49 -29.13
CA ASP A 188 37.34 15.78 -30.48
C ASP A 188 38.49 14.81 -30.79
N PRO A 189 38.30 13.85 -31.72
CA PRO A 189 39.31 12.85 -32.04
C PRO A 189 40.56 13.45 -32.73
N ASN A 190 40.52 14.71 -33.17
CA ASN A 190 41.65 15.38 -33.81
C ASN A 190 42.44 16.26 -32.84
N CYS A 191 42.10 16.28 -31.55
CA CYS A 191 42.74 17.18 -30.60
C CYS A 191 43.72 16.50 -29.63
N ASP A 192 44.94 16.25 -30.12
CA ASP A 192 46.07 15.74 -29.32
C ASP A 192 46.88 16.86 -28.60
N SER A 193 46.48 18.12 -28.78
CA SER A 193 47.20 19.26 -28.21
C SER A 193 46.93 19.45 -26.72
N ALA A 194 47.94 19.92 -25.97
CA ALA A 194 47.79 20.27 -24.56
C ALA A 194 46.68 21.31 -24.29
N SER A 195 46.37 22.16 -25.28
CA SER A 195 45.29 23.15 -25.23
C SER A 195 43.86 22.58 -25.24
N CYS A 196 43.68 21.29 -25.55
CA CYS A 196 42.37 20.63 -25.45
C CYS A 196 42.11 20.00 -24.09
N LYS A 197 43.12 19.89 -23.22
CA LYS A 197 42.92 19.40 -21.84
C LYS A 197 42.07 20.34 -21.00
N GLU A 198 41.95 21.61 -21.38
CA GLU A 198 41.16 22.62 -20.67
C GLU A 198 39.75 22.79 -21.25
N ARG A 199 39.41 22.09 -22.34
CA ARG A 199 38.07 22.17 -22.93
C ARG A 199 37.09 21.25 -22.19
N PRO A 200 35.80 21.61 -22.15
CA PRO A 200 34.78 20.71 -21.65
C PRO A 200 34.66 19.49 -22.56
N VAL A 201 34.68 18.30 -21.97
CA VAL A 201 34.52 17.03 -22.69
C VAL A 201 33.57 16.15 -21.90
N CYS A 202 32.53 15.62 -22.54
CA CYS A 202 31.66 14.61 -21.93
C CYS A 202 31.64 13.31 -22.73
N THR A 203 31.50 12.22 -21.99
CA THR A 203 31.24 10.87 -22.49
C THR A 203 29.92 10.39 -21.92
N CYS A 204 29.07 9.84 -22.78
CA CYS A 204 27.75 9.36 -22.41
C CYS A 204 27.72 7.86 -22.68
N THR A 205 27.47 7.08 -21.64
CA THR A 205 27.35 5.63 -21.72
C THR A 205 25.98 5.19 -21.25
N ASP A 206 25.42 4.24 -21.97
CA ASP A 206 24.11 3.69 -21.69
C ASP A 206 24.25 2.35 -20.96
N ASN A 207 23.64 2.25 -19.78
CA ASN A 207 23.63 1.06 -18.96
C ASN A 207 22.20 0.54 -18.80
N GLN A 208 21.87 -0.50 -19.57
CA GLN A 208 20.52 -1.05 -19.58
C GLN A 208 20.13 -1.69 -18.26
N LEU A 209 21.06 -2.38 -17.59
CA LEU A 209 20.78 -3.12 -16.36
C LEU A 209 20.27 -2.18 -15.25
N LEU A 210 20.89 -1.01 -15.16
CA LEU A 210 20.52 0.02 -14.19
C LEU A 210 19.42 0.96 -14.72
N SER A 211 19.07 0.85 -16.01
CA SER A 211 18.17 1.78 -16.72
C SER A 211 18.60 3.22 -16.53
N THR A 212 19.91 3.46 -16.69
CA THR A 212 20.58 4.72 -16.36
C THR A 212 21.55 5.10 -17.49
N VAL A 213 21.52 6.37 -17.87
CA VAL A 213 22.57 6.98 -18.71
C VAL A 213 23.63 7.57 -17.78
N VAL A 214 24.86 7.09 -17.89
CA VAL A 214 26.01 7.62 -17.16
C VAL A 214 26.70 8.67 -18.04
N VAL A 215 26.74 9.90 -17.56
CA VAL A 215 27.35 11.05 -18.23
C VAL A 215 28.56 11.46 -17.41
N ASN A 216 29.76 11.24 -17.94
CA ASN A 216 30.99 11.73 -17.33
C ASN A 216 31.48 12.94 -18.12
N CYS A 217 31.48 14.10 -17.47
CA CYS A 217 31.94 15.36 -18.03
C CYS A 217 33.14 15.90 -17.27
N SER A 218 34.07 16.54 -17.99
CA SER A 218 35.24 17.20 -17.42
C SER A 218 35.26 18.69 -17.76
N ASN A 219 35.85 19.53 -16.89
CA ASN A 219 36.05 20.97 -17.10
C ASN A 219 34.76 21.74 -17.47
N LEU A 220 33.63 21.38 -16.87
CA LEU A 220 32.37 22.10 -17.05
C LEU A 220 32.29 23.34 -16.15
N GLU A 221 31.90 24.46 -16.76
CA GLU A 221 31.55 25.70 -16.03
C GLU A 221 30.07 25.74 -15.62
N GLU A 222 29.20 25.12 -16.39
CA GLU A 222 27.74 25.07 -16.16
C GLU A 222 27.21 23.65 -16.46
N MET A 223 25.96 23.38 -16.06
CA MET A 223 25.31 22.10 -16.36
C MET A 223 25.22 21.90 -17.88
N PRO A 224 25.39 20.66 -18.38
CA PRO A 224 25.19 20.38 -19.80
C PRO A 224 23.84 20.91 -20.32
N PRO A 225 23.76 21.44 -21.54
CA PRO A 225 22.49 21.96 -22.06
C PRO A 225 21.45 20.85 -22.30
N PHE A 226 21.90 19.62 -22.57
CA PHE A 226 21.05 18.45 -22.76
C PHE A 226 21.78 17.18 -22.35
N VAL A 227 21.02 16.11 -22.10
CA VAL A 227 21.53 14.74 -21.88
C VAL A 227 20.66 13.77 -22.67
N PRO A 228 21.24 12.84 -23.45
CA PRO A 228 20.47 11.90 -24.25
C PRO A 228 19.58 10.97 -23.40
N TYR A 229 18.55 10.41 -24.04
CA TYR A 229 17.69 9.40 -23.42
C TYR A 229 18.29 7.99 -23.46
N GLY A 230 19.33 7.76 -24.25
CA GLY A 230 19.88 6.44 -24.48
C GLY A 230 19.03 5.59 -25.44
N HIS A 231 19.52 4.40 -25.78
CA HIS A 231 18.91 3.47 -26.72
C HIS A 231 17.57 2.91 -26.23
N TRP A 232 17.32 2.86 -24.91
CA TRP A 232 16.06 2.36 -24.34
C TRP A 232 15.27 3.42 -23.57
N ALA A 233 15.46 4.71 -23.89
CA ALA A 233 14.72 5.80 -23.29
C ALA A 233 14.75 5.82 -21.74
N ASN A 234 15.95 5.69 -21.18
CA ASN A 234 16.17 5.58 -19.75
C ASN A 234 15.68 6.82 -18.99
N ALA A 235 14.99 6.57 -17.89
CA ALA A 235 14.42 7.60 -17.02
C ALA A 235 15.44 8.21 -16.06
N ASN A 236 16.58 7.55 -15.82
CA ASN A 236 17.56 7.95 -14.81
C ASN A 236 18.88 8.40 -15.45
N ILE A 237 19.53 9.39 -14.82
CA ILE A 237 20.83 9.91 -15.21
C ILE A 237 21.77 9.87 -14.01
N GLU A 238 22.96 9.32 -14.22
CA GLU A 238 24.10 9.50 -13.33
C GLU A 238 25.04 10.53 -13.98
N LEU A 239 25.14 11.71 -13.38
CA LEU A 239 25.99 12.79 -13.87
C LEU A 239 27.23 12.90 -12.98
N ILE A 240 28.38 12.65 -13.57
CA ILE A 240 29.69 12.78 -12.95
C ILE A 240 30.37 13.98 -13.59
N VAL A 241 30.72 14.97 -12.78
CA VAL A 241 31.45 16.16 -13.20
C VAL A 241 32.82 16.11 -12.55
N GLU A 242 33.87 16.10 -13.37
CA GLU A 242 35.25 15.98 -12.94
C GLU A 242 36.03 17.25 -13.27
N ASN A 243 36.96 17.63 -12.39
CA ASN A 243 38.00 18.65 -12.62
C ASN A 243 37.45 19.98 -13.18
N GLY A 244 37.19 20.98 -12.34
CA GLY A 244 36.74 22.27 -12.84
C GLY A 244 36.15 23.18 -11.77
N SER A 245 35.55 24.28 -12.23
CA SER A 245 34.79 25.19 -11.37
C SER A 245 33.41 25.43 -11.98
N MET A 246 32.37 25.09 -11.24
CA MET A 246 31.01 25.02 -11.77
C MET A 246 30.07 26.01 -11.09
N LYS A 247 29.18 26.59 -11.86
CA LYS A 247 28.02 27.35 -11.39
C LYS A 247 26.76 26.53 -11.61
N LEU A 248 26.08 26.18 -10.53
CA LEU A 248 24.81 25.46 -10.57
C LEU A 248 23.68 26.50 -10.67
N SER A 249 23.38 26.89 -11.91
CA SER A 249 22.41 27.92 -12.25
C SER A 249 21.00 27.34 -12.47
N ASN A 250 20.22 27.87 -13.41
CA ASN A 250 18.82 27.51 -13.61
C ASN A 250 18.63 26.00 -13.89
N PRO A 251 17.47 25.42 -13.49
CA PRO A 251 17.17 24.03 -13.76
C PRO A 251 17.10 23.75 -15.26
N THR A 252 17.75 22.67 -15.70
CA THR A 252 17.66 22.15 -17.07
C THR A 252 16.51 21.13 -17.18
N ASP A 253 16.03 20.86 -18.41
CA ASP A 253 14.87 19.98 -18.62
C ASP A 253 15.07 18.55 -18.09
N TYR A 254 16.32 18.08 -18.06
CA TYR A 254 16.67 16.73 -17.60
C TYR A 254 17.01 16.66 -16.10
N ILE A 255 16.98 17.77 -15.36
CA ILE A 255 17.37 17.81 -13.94
C ILE A 255 16.56 16.83 -13.08
N SER A 256 15.27 16.69 -13.41
CA SER A 256 14.34 15.76 -12.76
C SER A 256 14.66 14.29 -13.03
N ARG A 257 15.50 13.98 -14.03
CA ARG A 257 15.94 12.61 -14.34
C ARG A 257 17.21 12.22 -13.58
N ILE A 258 17.94 13.18 -13.01
CA ILE A 258 19.19 12.92 -12.29
C ILE A 258 18.90 12.11 -11.02
N SER A 259 19.46 10.91 -10.95
CA SER A 259 19.39 10.02 -9.78
C SER A 259 20.67 10.05 -8.96
N ARG A 260 21.81 10.35 -9.59
CA ARG A 260 23.10 10.49 -8.95
C ARG A 260 23.87 11.66 -9.54
N LEU A 261 24.43 12.51 -8.69
CA LEU A 261 25.20 13.69 -9.04
C LEU A 261 26.51 13.66 -8.26
N SER A 262 27.63 13.47 -8.95
CA SER A 262 28.95 13.40 -8.32
C SER A 262 29.87 14.48 -8.86
N PHE A 263 30.45 15.26 -7.94
CA PHE A 263 31.43 16.29 -8.23
C PHE A 263 32.79 15.80 -7.74
N VAL A 264 33.73 15.55 -8.66
CA VAL A 264 35.06 14.99 -8.37
C VAL A 264 36.13 16.01 -8.74
N ASN A 265 36.88 16.52 -7.77
CA ASN A 265 37.81 17.64 -7.93
C ASN A 265 37.16 18.88 -8.59
N THR A 266 35.87 19.09 -8.32
CA THR A 266 35.10 20.24 -8.85
C THR A 266 34.77 21.20 -7.72
N THR A 267 35.05 22.48 -7.93
CA THR A 267 34.68 23.54 -6.99
C THR A 267 33.37 24.18 -7.43
N ILE A 268 32.39 24.25 -6.54
CA ILE A 268 31.11 24.90 -6.78
C ILE A 268 31.23 26.36 -6.38
N LEU A 269 31.19 27.25 -7.37
CA LEU A 269 31.33 28.70 -7.17
C LEU A 269 30.02 29.34 -6.72
N GLU A 270 28.90 28.85 -7.25
CA GLU A 270 27.56 29.39 -7.02
C GLU A 270 26.53 28.25 -7.12
N MET A 271 25.53 28.27 -6.25
CA MET A 271 24.45 27.29 -6.24
C MET A 271 23.11 28.01 -6.08
N HIS A 272 22.32 28.04 -7.15
CA HIS A 272 21.03 28.71 -7.15
C HIS A 272 19.93 27.80 -6.56
N PRO A 273 19.05 28.31 -5.68
CA PRO A 273 17.94 27.54 -5.08
C PRO A 273 17.07 26.76 -6.07
N ALA A 274 16.80 27.36 -7.23
CA ALA A 274 15.98 26.76 -8.28
C ALA A 274 16.58 25.47 -8.89
N PHE A 275 17.90 25.30 -8.80
CA PHE A 275 18.56 24.05 -9.21
C PHE A 275 18.18 22.92 -8.27
N LEU A 276 18.33 23.15 -6.97
CA LEU A 276 18.09 22.15 -5.93
C LEU A 276 16.63 21.72 -5.88
N SER A 277 15.69 22.66 -6.09
CA SER A 277 14.26 22.34 -6.12
C SER A 277 13.83 21.52 -7.34
N GLY A 278 14.62 21.51 -8.42
CA GLY A 278 14.39 20.68 -9.59
C GLY A 278 14.84 19.21 -9.43
N LEU A 279 15.67 18.91 -8.42
CA LEU A 279 16.19 17.58 -8.18
C LEU A 279 15.12 16.65 -7.58
N LYS A 280 15.24 15.35 -7.86
CA LYS A 280 14.45 14.31 -7.19
C LYS A 280 14.79 14.29 -5.69
N SER A 281 13.79 14.04 -4.84
CA SER A 281 14.00 13.98 -3.38
C SER A 281 14.96 12.88 -2.94
N ASP A 282 15.06 11.79 -3.71
CA ASP A 282 15.87 10.61 -3.42
C ASP A 282 17.19 10.55 -4.19
N ILE A 283 17.65 11.68 -4.74
CA ILE A 283 18.93 11.82 -5.44
C ILE A 283 20.12 11.52 -4.51
N GLU A 284 21.14 10.86 -5.05
CA GLU A 284 22.45 10.74 -4.42
C GLU A 284 23.36 11.88 -4.87
N ILE A 285 23.86 12.69 -3.93
CA ILE A 285 24.77 13.80 -4.24
C ILE A 285 26.08 13.60 -3.49
N GLN A 286 27.17 13.61 -4.24
CA GLN A 286 28.52 13.54 -3.71
C GLN A 286 29.29 14.81 -4.08
N PHE A 287 29.66 15.58 -3.07
CA PHE A 287 30.52 16.75 -3.24
C PHE A 287 31.98 16.38 -3.07
N SER A 288 32.84 17.08 -3.82
CA SER A 288 34.27 17.11 -3.52
C SER A 288 34.54 17.90 -2.24
N PRO A 289 35.66 17.61 -1.53
CA PRO A 289 36.08 18.44 -0.41
C PRO A 289 36.27 19.89 -0.86
N GLN A 290 35.39 20.77 -0.39
CA GLN A 290 35.43 22.21 -0.64
C GLN A 290 34.86 22.99 0.55
N GLU A 291 35.31 24.23 0.75
CA GLU A 291 34.77 25.11 1.78
C GLU A 291 33.43 25.72 1.32
N MET A 292 32.32 25.06 1.64
CA MET A 292 31.00 25.67 1.48
C MET A 292 30.74 26.63 2.64
N ARG A 293 30.38 27.87 2.32
CA ARG A 293 30.07 28.90 3.33
C ARG A 293 28.74 28.64 4.03
N GLU A 294 27.75 28.19 3.27
CA GLU A 294 26.38 27.96 3.74
C GLU A 294 25.74 26.81 2.96
N ILE A 295 24.82 26.09 3.60
CA ILE A 295 24.02 25.04 2.96
C ILE A 295 22.61 25.60 2.73
N PRO A 296 22.18 25.76 1.47
CA PRO A 296 20.85 26.28 1.14
C PRO A 296 19.70 25.47 1.78
N ILE A 297 18.59 26.14 2.12
CA ILE A 297 17.43 25.52 2.77
C ILE A 297 16.76 24.44 1.90
N GLU A 298 16.95 24.48 0.59
CA GLU A 298 16.40 23.51 -0.36
C GLU A 298 16.95 22.09 -0.14
N PHE A 299 18.14 21.94 0.46
CA PHE A 299 18.63 20.62 0.91
C PHE A 299 17.70 19.96 1.94
N TYR A 300 16.82 20.73 2.58
CA TYR A 300 15.77 20.19 3.43
C TYR A 300 14.75 19.31 2.66
N SER A 301 14.67 19.41 1.34
CA SER A 301 13.80 18.52 0.56
C SER A 301 14.44 17.16 0.23
N LEU A 302 15.76 17.04 0.37
CA LEU A 302 16.55 15.90 -0.10
C LEU A 302 16.81 14.85 1.00
N ASP A 303 17.02 13.58 0.60
CA ASP A 303 17.35 12.50 1.55
C ASP A 303 18.76 12.66 2.14
N SER A 304 18.83 12.95 3.45
CA SER A 304 20.09 13.13 4.18
C SER A 304 21.01 11.90 4.16
N ASN A 305 20.48 10.69 3.95
CA ASN A 305 21.32 9.49 3.87
C ASN A 305 22.11 9.40 2.56
N LYS A 306 21.69 10.14 1.53
CA LYS A 306 22.26 10.11 0.19
C LYS A 306 23.05 11.37 -0.16
N LEU A 307 23.22 12.28 0.80
CA LEU A 307 24.07 13.45 0.68
C LEU A 307 25.42 13.17 1.33
N ASN A 308 26.50 13.40 0.58
CA ASN A 308 27.87 13.32 1.07
C ASN A 308 28.60 14.62 0.76
N PHE A 309 28.95 15.38 1.80
CA PHE A 309 29.64 16.66 1.68
C PHE A 309 31.17 16.54 1.68
N GLY A 310 31.70 15.31 1.76
CA GLY A 310 33.14 15.06 1.86
C GLY A 310 33.71 15.46 3.21
N THR A 311 35.04 15.64 3.26
CA THR A 311 35.78 15.92 4.52
C THR A 311 35.91 17.40 4.84
N SER A 312 35.43 18.30 3.98
CA SER A 312 35.58 19.73 4.19
C SER A 312 34.51 20.25 5.14
N PRO A 313 34.91 21.03 6.17
CA PRO A 313 33.96 21.49 7.16
C PRO A 313 33.19 22.73 6.67
N VAL A 314 31.92 22.82 7.05
CA VAL A 314 31.03 23.96 6.81
C VAL A 314 30.93 24.81 8.08
N ILE A 315 30.76 26.13 7.94
CA ILE A 315 30.59 27.02 9.11
C ILE A 315 29.25 26.74 9.76
N CYS A 316 29.27 26.46 11.06
CA CYS A 316 28.05 26.23 11.84
C CYS A 316 27.82 27.36 12.82
N ASP A 317 26.67 27.99 12.69
CA ASP A 317 26.17 29.00 13.61
C ASP A 317 24.71 28.69 13.98
N CYS A 318 24.12 29.58 14.77
CA CYS A 318 22.73 29.46 15.21
C CYS A 318 21.70 29.68 14.09
N SER A 319 22.10 30.17 12.91
CA SER A 319 21.19 30.36 11.78
C SER A 319 20.92 29.04 11.04
N ASN A 320 21.89 28.12 11.08
CA ASN A 320 21.85 26.85 10.35
C ASN A 320 21.52 25.63 11.22
N LEU A 321 20.96 25.83 12.42
CA LEU A 321 20.60 24.77 13.38
C LEU A 321 19.79 23.62 12.76
N TRP A 322 18.91 23.96 11.81
CA TRP A 322 18.04 23.01 11.13
C TRP A 322 18.82 21.93 10.33
N VAL A 323 20.00 22.25 9.80
CA VAL A 323 20.83 21.32 9.01
C VAL A 323 21.31 20.19 9.90
N TRP A 324 21.82 20.55 11.08
CA TRP A 324 22.46 19.63 12.01
C TRP A 324 21.44 18.77 12.76
N GLU A 325 20.31 19.37 13.14
CA GLU A 325 19.18 18.63 13.72
C GLU A 325 18.67 17.56 12.75
N ARG A 326 18.61 17.88 11.45
CA ARG A 326 18.22 16.92 10.41
C ARG A 326 19.21 15.78 10.27
N ILE A 327 20.52 16.06 10.21
CA ILE A 327 21.55 15.02 10.12
C ILE A 327 21.50 14.11 11.35
N ARG A 328 21.26 14.67 12.55
CA ARG A 328 21.09 13.87 13.78
C ARG A 328 19.86 12.97 13.73
N ASN A 329 18.73 13.48 13.23
CA ASN A 329 17.46 12.76 13.24
C ASN A 329 17.31 11.75 12.09
N ARG A 330 17.99 11.97 10.95
CA ARG A 330 17.75 11.22 9.71
C ARG A 330 19.01 10.83 8.93
N GLY A 331 20.19 11.33 9.30
CA GLY A 331 21.46 11.08 8.62
C GLY A 331 22.31 10.02 9.33
N ARG A 332 23.62 10.07 9.05
CA ARG A 332 24.66 9.18 9.57
C ARG A 332 25.87 10.00 10.04
N GLU A 333 26.70 9.40 10.89
CA GLU A 333 28.00 9.96 11.28
C GLU A 333 28.93 10.13 10.05
N ASN A 334 29.84 11.11 10.14
CA ASN A 334 30.84 11.49 9.14
C ASN A 334 30.31 11.95 7.77
N GLN A 335 29.03 12.33 7.68
CA GLN A 335 28.46 12.87 6.44
C GLN A 335 28.80 14.33 6.19
N LEU A 336 29.01 15.10 7.26
CA LEU A 336 29.24 16.53 7.22
C LEU A 336 30.07 16.95 8.43
N PHE A 337 31.17 17.66 8.17
CA PHE A 337 31.98 18.26 9.22
C PHE A 337 31.60 19.73 9.39
N CYS A 338 31.78 20.22 10.60
CA CYS A 338 31.25 21.48 11.07
C CYS A 338 32.36 22.26 11.77
N THR A 339 32.69 23.45 11.27
CA THR A 339 33.59 24.40 11.94
C THR A 339 32.77 25.25 12.90
N THR A 340 33.13 25.17 14.19
CA THR A 340 32.61 26.02 15.27
C THR A 340 33.75 26.86 15.85
N ASP A 341 33.41 27.84 16.69
CA ASP A 341 34.40 28.63 17.45
C ASP A 341 35.31 27.75 18.35
N GLN A 342 34.88 26.52 18.66
CA GLN A 342 35.62 25.55 19.48
C GLN A 342 36.41 24.51 18.67
N GLY A 343 36.40 24.60 17.34
CA GLY A 343 37.06 23.66 16.44
C GLY A 343 36.12 22.93 15.49
N VAL A 344 36.65 21.93 14.79
CA VAL A 344 35.93 21.14 13.78
C VAL A 344 35.37 19.86 14.40
N TYR A 345 34.07 19.64 14.26
CA TYR A 345 33.37 18.47 14.78
C TYR A 345 32.49 17.84 13.69
N ASP A 346 32.15 16.56 13.86
CA ASP A 346 31.08 15.95 13.06
C ASP A 346 29.73 16.60 13.40
N ALA A 347 28.99 17.02 12.38
CA ALA A 347 27.65 17.61 12.48
C ALA A 347 26.69 16.75 13.32
N PHE A 348 26.85 15.42 13.31
CA PHE A 348 26.05 14.50 14.12
C PHE A 348 26.15 14.80 15.63
N HIS A 349 27.29 15.33 16.09
CA HIS A 349 27.58 15.62 17.50
C HIS A 349 27.48 17.11 17.88
N VAL A 350 27.07 17.98 16.95
CA VAL A 350 26.90 19.42 17.22
C VAL A 350 25.55 19.64 17.89
N THR A 351 25.53 20.22 19.10
CA THR A 351 24.31 20.55 19.86
C THR A 351 24.14 22.06 20.02
N GLU A 352 22.91 22.51 20.33
CA GLU A 352 22.62 23.93 20.62
C GLU A 352 23.53 24.49 21.72
N GLU A 353 23.78 23.70 22.75
CA GLU A 353 24.69 24.05 23.86
C GLU A 353 26.13 24.28 23.38
N ARG A 354 26.60 23.54 22.37
CA ARG A 354 27.96 23.68 21.82
C ARG A 354 28.11 24.90 20.91
N LEU A 355 27.05 25.28 20.21
CA LEU A 355 27.02 26.49 19.39
C LEU A 355 26.80 27.76 20.23
N ASN A 356 26.62 27.62 21.55
CA ASN A 356 26.35 28.73 22.48
C ASN A 356 25.20 29.63 21.97
N CYS A 357 24.18 29.01 21.36
CA CYS A 357 23.01 29.72 20.90
C CYS A 357 22.29 30.24 22.14
N ARG A 358 22.34 31.56 22.31
CA ARG A 358 21.76 32.22 23.48
C ARG A 358 20.26 31.95 23.48
N ASP A 359 19.85 31.08 24.40
CA ASP A 359 18.46 30.85 24.73
C ASP A 359 17.83 32.20 25.13
N GLU A 360 17.05 32.81 24.23
CA GLU A 360 16.00 33.76 24.62
C GLU A 360 14.86 33.06 25.39
N ASN A 361 15.03 31.78 25.72
CA ASN A 361 14.07 30.89 26.35
C ASN A 361 13.94 31.05 27.88
N VAL A 362 14.27 32.22 28.44
CA VAL A 362 13.88 32.57 29.83
C VAL A 362 12.34 32.70 29.96
N GLY A 363 11.59 32.67 28.85
CA GLY A 363 10.12 32.58 28.82
C GLY A 363 9.49 31.17 28.79
N ASN A 364 10.26 30.08 28.61
CA ASN A 364 9.69 28.78 28.19
C ASN A 364 9.14 27.87 29.30
N ALA A 365 9.44 28.12 30.57
CA ALA A 365 8.92 27.29 31.65
C ALA A 365 7.41 27.49 31.87
N THR A 366 6.94 28.73 31.74
CA THR A 366 5.51 29.08 31.89
C THR A 366 4.69 28.62 30.69
N GLN A 367 5.23 28.73 29.47
CA GLN A 367 4.54 28.27 28.25
C GLN A 367 4.37 26.75 28.20
N LYS A 368 5.40 25.98 28.62
CA LYS A 368 5.31 24.52 28.73
C LYS A 368 4.28 24.08 29.78
N ALA A 369 4.17 24.79 30.91
CA ALA A 369 3.17 24.50 31.94
C ALA A 369 1.72 24.77 31.48
N VAL A 370 1.50 25.83 30.70
CA VAL A 370 0.17 26.16 30.14
C VAL A 370 -0.28 25.08 29.14
N ILE A 371 0.63 24.64 28.26
CA ILE A 371 0.33 23.57 27.28
C ILE A 371 0.01 22.26 27.99
N ALA A 372 0.81 21.87 29.00
CA ALA A 372 0.56 20.65 29.77
C ALA A 372 -0.80 20.67 30.49
N THR A 373 -1.16 21.82 31.07
CA THR A 373 -2.47 21.99 31.73
C THR A 373 -3.62 21.90 30.73
N GLY A 374 -3.46 22.49 29.54
CA GLY A 374 -4.45 22.41 28.45
C GLY A 374 -4.71 20.97 27.98
N ILE A 375 -3.66 20.16 27.88
CA ILE A 375 -3.76 18.73 27.50
C ILE A 375 -4.53 17.94 28.56
N ILE A 376 -4.23 18.14 29.86
CA ILE A 376 -4.92 17.44 30.96
C ILE A 376 -6.41 17.82 30.98
N LEU A 377 -6.73 19.09 30.74
CA LEU A 377 -8.10 19.57 30.73
C LEU A 377 -8.89 19.01 29.53
N CYS A 378 -8.26 18.90 28.36
CA CYS A 378 -8.85 18.19 27.21
C CYS A 378 -9.07 16.70 27.50
N LEU A 379 -8.09 16.01 28.07
CA LEU A 379 -8.20 14.58 28.37
C LEU A 379 -9.32 14.29 29.38
N THR A 380 -9.43 15.09 30.44
CA THR A 380 -10.51 14.95 31.43
C THR A 380 -11.89 15.21 30.83
N LEU A 381 -12.01 16.20 29.94
CA LEU A 381 -13.25 16.51 29.24
C LEU A 381 -13.63 15.39 28.26
N CYS A 382 -12.68 14.85 27.50
CA CYS A 382 -12.87 13.69 26.63
C CYS A 382 -13.33 12.45 27.42
N LEU A 383 -12.67 12.14 28.53
CA LEU A 383 -13.07 11.03 29.41
C LEU A 383 -14.46 11.22 30.00
N GLY A 384 -14.82 12.46 30.38
CA GLY A 384 -16.16 12.82 30.84
C GLY A 384 -17.24 12.60 29.78
N ILE A 385 -16.98 13.02 28.54
CA ILE A 385 -17.90 12.81 27.40
C ILE A 385 -18.08 11.31 27.11
N VAL A 386 -16.98 10.55 27.07
CA VAL A 386 -17.04 9.10 26.85
C VAL A 386 -17.81 8.42 27.98
N GLY A 387 -17.53 8.77 29.23
CA GLY A 387 -18.26 8.25 30.40
C GLY A 387 -19.76 8.58 30.38
N PHE A 388 -20.14 9.77 29.92
CA PHE A 388 -21.53 10.17 29.76
C PHE A 388 -22.23 9.38 28.64
N TYR A 389 -21.58 9.21 27.49
CA TYR A 389 -22.13 8.50 26.35
C TYR A 389 -22.36 7.01 26.64
N TYR A 390 -21.44 6.37 27.37
CA TYR A 390 -21.49 4.95 27.73
C TYR A 390 -21.99 4.67 29.16
N ARG A 391 -22.69 5.62 29.78
CA ARG A 391 -23.11 5.52 31.20
C ARG A 391 -23.97 4.30 31.51
N TYR A 392 -24.79 3.85 30.56
CA TYR A 392 -25.69 2.71 30.74
C TYR A 392 -24.94 1.39 30.62
N GLU A 393 -24.02 1.29 29.65
CA GLU A 393 -23.13 0.16 29.47
C GLU A 393 -22.27 -0.05 30.72
N ILE A 394 -21.66 1.02 31.24
CA ILE A 394 -20.88 0.99 32.49
C ILE A 394 -21.74 0.53 33.67
N PHE A 395 -22.97 1.04 33.78
CA PHE A 395 -23.90 0.66 34.85
C PHE A 395 -24.27 -0.83 34.80
N ILE A 396 -24.59 -1.35 33.61
CA ILE A 396 -24.95 -2.76 33.41
C ILE A 396 -23.75 -3.67 33.73
N LEU A 397 -22.55 -3.32 33.26
CA LEU A 397 -21.31 -4.07 33.54
C LEU A 397 -20.99 -4.08 35.05
N LYS A 398 -21.00 -2.92 35.71
CA LYS A 398 -20.78 -2.80 37.16
C LYS A 398 -21.74 -3.70 37.93
N ARG A 399 -23.00 -3.75 37.51
CA ARG A 399 -24.02 -4.58 38.14
C ARG A 399 -23.80 -6.08 37.87
N SER A 400 -23.41 -6.45 36.65
CA SER A 400 -23.08 -7.84 36.30
C SER A 400 -21.94 -8.37 37.18
N LEU A 401 -20.93 -7.55 37.45
CA LEU A 401 -19.82 -7.87 38.36
C LEU A 401 -20.26 -7.97 39.84
N SER A 402 -21.25 -7.17 40.24
CA SER A 402 -21.76 -7.15 41.62
C SER A 402 -22.77 -8.27 41.94
N LYS A 403 -23.10 -9.15 40.98
CA LYS A 403 -24.19 -10.15 41.08
C LYS A 403 -23.88 -11.32 42.02
N ASN A 404 -22.81 -11.24 42.81
CA ASN A 404 -22.19 -12.44 43.38
C ASN A 404 -22.83 -13.03 44.63
N ASN A 405 -23.93 -12.54 45.24
CA ASN A 405 -24.41 -13.18 46.49
C ASN A 405 -25.84 -12.91 47.03
N THR A 406 -26.86 -12.56 46.23
CA THR A 406 -28.23 -12.36 46.78
C THR A 406 -29.32 -13.11 46.04
N HIS A 407 -29.41 -14.42 46.29
CA HIS A 407 -30.57 -15.25 45.91
C HIS A 407 -31.69 -15.17 46.96
N ASN A 408 -32.31 -14.00 47.13
CA ASN A 408 -33.57 -13.90 47.86
C ASN A 408 -34.73 -14.31 46.93
N GLN A 409 -34.90 -15.61 46.73
CA GLN A 409 -35.92 -16.19 45.84
C GLN A 409 -37.36 -16.04 46.38
N ASN A 410 -37.52 -15.79 47.68
CA ASN A 410 -38.82 -15.85 48.37
C ASN A 410 -39.58 -14.52 48.49
N MET A 411 -39.08 -13.42 47.90
CA MET A 411 -39.66 -12.08 48.07
C MET A 411 -40.65 -11.66 46.97
N PHE A 412 -40.66 -12.37 45.83
CA PHE A 412 -41.44 -11.99 44.64
C PHE A 412 -42.62 -12.93 44.42
N ALA A 413 -43.76 -12.39 43.99
CA ALA A 413 -44.96 -13.18 43.67
C ALA A 413 -44.84 -13.83 42.29
N PHE A 414 -44.11 -13.21 41.36
CA PHE A 414 -43.86 -13.73 40.02
C PHE A 414 -42.36 -13.91 39.77
N ASP A 415 -42.01 -15.03 39.13
CA ASP A 415 -40.65 -15.31 38.70
C ASP A 415 -40.28 -14.47 37.48
N VAL A 416 -41.22 -14.32 36.56
CA VAL A 416 -41.00 -13.74 35.23
C VAL A 416 -42.15 -12.81 34.85
N PHE A 417 -41.81 -11.58 34.49
CA PHE A 417 -42.69 -10.65 33.79
C PHE A 417 -42.32 -10.63 32.31
N LEU A 418 -43.30 -10.89 31.43
CA LEU A 418 -43.11 -10.83 29.98
C LEU A 418 -43.61 -9.49 29.45
N SER A 419 -42.71 -8.71 28.86
CA SER A 419 -43.01 -7.44 28.19
C SER A 419 -42.78 -7.57 26.68
N TYR A 420 -43.80 -7.24 25.89
CA TYR A 420 -43.79 -7.35 24.43
C TYR A 420 -44.85 -6.43 23.83
N SER A 421 -44.66 -6.01 22.57
CA SER A 421 -45.64 -5.14 21.90
C SER A 421 -46.87 -5.92 21.47
N SER A 422 -48.03 -5.35 21.80
CA SER A 422 -49.35 -5.84 21.39
C SER A 422 -49.52 -5.91 19.87
N ASN A 423 -48.82 -5.04 19.14
CA ASN A 423 -48.98 -4.85 17.70
C ASN A 423 -48.28 -5.92 16.86
N SER A 424 -47.44 -6.78 17.47
CA SER A 424 -46.73 -7.85 16.75
C SER A 424 -47.47 -9.18 16.85
N SER A 425 -48.20 -9.55 15.80
CA SER A 425 -48.93 -10.83 15.74
C SER A 425 -48.03 -12.06 15.86
N TYR A 426 -46.79 -11.97 15.39
CA TYR A 426 -45.78 -13.03 15.51
C TYR A 426 -45.34 -13.25 16.96
N VAL A 427 -44.97 -12.17 17.66
CA VAL A 427 -44.54 -12.25 19.06
C VAL A 427 -45.67 -12.71 19.96
N ASN A 428 -46.91 -12.25 19.71
CA ASN A 428 -48.07 -12.71 20.46
C ASN A 428 -48.25 -14.24 20.38
N LYS A 429 -48.19 -14.81 19.17
CA LYS A 429 -48.27 -16.28 18.96
C LYS A 429 -47.12 -17.02 19.62
N LEU A 430 -45.90 -16.50 19.51
CA LEU A 430 -44.70 -17.07 20.13
C LEU A 430 -44.83 -17.12 21.66
N ILE A 431 -45.30 -16.03 22.28
CA ILE A 431 -45.49 -15.95 23.72
C ILE A 431 -46.59 -16.91 24.18
N GLU A 432 -47.71 -16.94 23.46
CA GLU A 432 -48.88 -17.73 23.81
C GLU A 432 -48.67 -19.24 23.66
N HIS A 433 -48.07 -19.68 22.54
CA HIS A 433 -47.96 -21.10 22.21
C HIS A 433 -46.64 -21.74 22.60
N GLU A 434 -45.56 -20.98 22.75
CA GLU A 434 -44.23 -21.54 23.04
C GLU A 434 -43.69 -21.09 24.41
N VAL A 435 -43.44 -19.79 24.59
CA VAL A 435 -42.68 -19.30 25.75
C VAL A 435 -43.43 -19.50 27.06
N ARG A 436 -44.70 -19.08 27.14
CA ARG A 436 -45.50 -19.18 28.37
C ARG A 436 -45.79 -20.63 28.76
N PRO A 437 -46.28 -21.51 27.86
CA PRO A 437 -46.51 -22.92 28.20
C PRO A 437 -45.24 -23.62 28.67
N MET A 438 -44.09 -23.35 28.03
CA MET A 438 -42.83 -24.00 28.41
C MET A 438 -42.22 -23.50 29.72
N LEU A 439 -42.45 -22.24 30.09
CA LEU A 439 -42.07 -21.69 31.40
C LEU A 439 -42.98 -22.23 32.51
N ASN A 440 -44.30 -22.27 32.26
CA ASN A 440 -45.27 -22.86 33.19
C ASN A 440 -45.01 -24.36 33.42
N ALA A 441 -44.72 -25.12 32.36
CA ALA A 441 -44.35 -26.53 32.45
C ALA A 441 -43.06 -26.78 33.25
N SER A 442 -42.25 -25.73 33.46
CA SER A 442 -41.04 -25.76 34.30
C SER A 442 -41.24 -25.08 35.66
N ASN A 443 -42.49 -24.91 36.09
CA ASN A 443 -42.91 -24.36 37.38
C ASN A 443 -42.52 -22.89 37.64
N TYR A 444 -42.31 -22.08 36.59
CA TYR A 444 -42.13 -20.64 36.78
C TYR A 444 -43.48 -19.93 36.92
N ALA A 445 -43.60 -19.01 37.89
CA ALA A 445 -44.75 -18.12 37.99
C ALA A 445 -44.62 -16.97 36.98
N VAL A 446 -45.32 -17.07 35.85
CA VAL A 446 -45.25 -16.10 34.74
C VAL A 446 -46.44 -15.12 34.77
N PHE A 447 -46.15 -13.83 34.64
CA PHE A 447 -47.12 -12.77 34.42
C PHE A 447 -46.96 -12.17 33.03
N SER A 448 -48.08 -11.98 32.32
CA SER A 448 -48.12 -11.14 31.11
C SER A 448 -49.39 -10.30 31.12
N THR A 449 -49.26 -9.08 30.58
CA THR A 449 -50.25 -8.02 30.72
C THR A 449 -51.51 -8.23 29.85
N PHE A 450 -51.51 -9.22 28.96
CA PHE A 450 -52.64 -9.54 28.09
C PHE A 450 -53.70 -10.47 28.69
N PHE A 451 -53.40 -11.18 29.79
CA PHE A 451 -54.24 -12.30 30.23
C PHE A 451 -54.74 -12.23 31.68
N LYS A 452 -54.33 -11.22 32.47
CA LYS A 452 -54.51 -11.21 33.93
C LYS A 452 -54.97 -9.87 34.53
N ILE A 453 -55.65 -9.02 33.77
CA ILE A 453 -56.14 -7.74 34.30
C ILE A 453 -57.63 -7.87 34.58
N SER A 454 -58.01 -7.72 35.86
CA SER A 454 -59.40 -7.71 36.31
C SER A 454 -60.12 -6.47 35.76
N TYR A 455 -61.38 -6.63 35.34
CA TYR A 455 -62.19 -5.52 34.84
C TYR A 455 -62.46 -4.51 35.96
N GLY A 456 -61.94 -3.28 35.85
CA GLY A 456 -62.24 -2.17 36.77
C GLY A 456 -61.04 -1.40 37.31
N ASP A 457 -59.83 -1.94 37.24
CA ASP A 457 -58.61 -1.28 37.72
C ASP A 457 -57.96 -0.36 36.67
N ASP A 458 -57.30 0.70 37.13
CA ASP A 458 -56.42 1.50 36.28
C ASP A 458 -55.29 0.62 35.72
N LEU A 459 -55.25 0.52 34.39
CA LEU A 459 -54.39 -0.38 33.64
C LEU A 459 -52.90 -0.12 33.96
N GLU A 460 -52.51 1.15 34.05
CA GLU A 460 -51.13 1.54 34.31
C GLU A 460 -50.70 1.15 35.72
N SER A 461 -51.52 1.47 36.74
CA SER A 461 -51.24 1.09 38.12
C SER A 461 -51.11 -0.43 38.33
N SER A 462 -51.93 -1.21 37.63
CA SER A 462 -51.93 -2.67 37.69
C SER A 462 -50.68 -3.27 37.07
N ILE A 463 -50.25 -2.72 35.93
CA ILE A 463 -49.00 -3.11 35.26
C ILE A 463 -47.80 -2.82 36.18
N LEU A 464 -47.76 -1.62 36.79
CA LEU A 464 -46.68 -1.25 37.71
C LEU A 464 -46.66 -2.11 38.98
N LYS A 465 -47.81 -2.47 39.54
CA LYS A 465 -47.92 -3.43 40.66
C LYS A 465 -47.37 -4.80 40.28
N ALA A 466 -47.71 -5.30 39.09
CA ALA A 466 -47.22 -6.59 38.61
C ALA A 466 -45.70 -6.59 38.34
N ILE A 467 -45.16 -5.48 37.80
CA ILE A 467 -43.72 -5.27 37.64
C ILE A 467 -43.03 -5.23 39.00
N ASP A 468 -43.62 -4.57 40.01
CA ASP A 468 -43.02 -4.51 41.34
C ASP A 468 -42.97 -5.89 42.02
N ALA A 469 -43.97 -6.73 41.77
CA ALA A 469 -44.08 -8.09 42.30
C ALA A 469 -43.22 -9.13 41.55
N SER A 470 -42.51 -8.73 40.49
CA SER A 470 -41.76 -9.64 39.61
C SER A 470 -40.25 -9.60 39.82
N ARG A 471 -39.61 -10.78 39.74
CA ARG A 471 -38.16 -10.96 39.91
C ARG A 471 -37.36 -10.65 38.63
N THR A 472 -37.74 -11.28 37.52
CA THR A 472 -37.03 -11.15 36.24
C THR A 472 -37.95 -10.57 35.18
N PHE A 473 -37.48 -9.54 34.47
CA PHE A 473 -38.18 -8.92 33.35
C PHE A 473 -37.61 -9.47 32.05
N VAL A 474 -38.44 -10.11 31.23
CA VAL A 474 -38.07 -10.56 29.89
C VAL A 474 -38.74 -9.65 28.88
N VAL A 475 -37.92 -8.94 28.11
CA VAL A 475 -38.36 -7.89 27.18
C VAL A 475 -38.13 -8.37 25.75
N PHE A 476 -39.20 -8.55 24.99
CA PHE A 476 -39.15 -8.96 23.59
C PHE A 476 -39.16 -7.72 22.69
N VAL A 477 -37.97 -7.39 22.18
CA VAL A 477 -37.79 -6.26 21.27
C VAL A 477 -38.13 -6.69 19.85
N CYS A 478 -39.24 -6.16 19.34
CA CYS A 478 -39.79 -6.39 18.00
C CYS A 478 -40.19 -5.06 17.36
N ASP A 479 -40.71 -5.10 16.13
CA ASP A 479 -41.23 -3.91 15.45
C ASP A 479 -42.23 -3.19 16.35
N ASN A 480 -42.08 -1.86 16.46
CA ASN A 480 -42.93 -0.98 17.26
C ASN A 480 -42.84 -1.14 18.78
N TYR A 481 -42.00 -2.01 19.34
CA TYR A 481 -41.84 -2.11 20.80
C TYR A 481 -41.40 -0.80 21.46
N GLN A 482 -40.52 -0.05 20.79
CA GLN A 482 -39.99 1.22 21.32
C GLN A 482 -40.91 2.42 21.07
N THR A 483 -41.96 2.25 20.26
CA THR A 483 -42.94 3.32 19.94
C THR A 483 -44.31 3.07 20.57
N ASP A 484 -44.60 1.83 20.97
CA ASP A 484 -45.80 1.46 21.70
C ASP A 484 -45.75 1.98 23.14
N GLU A 485 -46.62 2.95 23.44
CA GLU A 485 -46.70 3.66 24.73
C GLU A 485 -46.73 2.69 25.93
N ARG A 486 -47.50 1.60 25.81
CA ARG A 486 -47.59 0.58 26.85
C ARG A 486 -46.28 -0.16 27.07
N SER A 487 -45.61 -0.56 25.99
CA SER A 487 -44.32 -1.24 26.02
C SER A 487 -43.22 -0.34 26.61
N VAL A 488 -43.30 0.96 26.35
CA VAL A 488 -42.41 1.98 26.93
C VAL A 488 -42.65 2.11 28.44
N ILE A 489 -43.90 2.17 28.90
CA ILE A 489 -44.26 2.19 30.33
C ILE A 489 -43.76 0.93 31.04
N GLU A 490 -44.01 -0.26 30.46
CA GLU A 490 -43.56 -1.55 31.01
C GLU A 490 -42.04 -1.61 31.14
N PHE A 491 -41.31 -1.14 30.12
CA PHE A 491 -39.85 -1.09 30.15
C PHE A 491 -39.32 -0.07 31.16
N ASN A 492 -39.94 1.12 31.25
CA ASN A 492 -39.58 2.15 32.22
C ASN A 492 -39.77 1.66 33.66
N GLY A 493 -40.91 1.04 33.96
CA GLY A 493 -41.18 0.44 35.26
C GLY A 493 -40.16 -0.66 35.60
N SER A 494 -39.89 -1.55 34.64
CA SER A 494 -38.92 -2.65 34.78
C SER A 494 -37.50 -2.11 35.03
N TRP A 495 -37.08 -1.09 34.28
CA TRP A 495 -35.78 -0.44 34.43
C TRP A 495 -35.62 0.26 35.77
N ALA A 496 -36.66 0.97 36.25
CA ALA A 496 -36.65 1.62 37.55
C ALA A 496 -36.51 0.59 38.69
N CYS A 497 -37.23 -0.53 38.60
CA CYS A 497 -37.15 -1.63 39.55
C CYS A 497 -35.78 -2.32 39.52
N PHE A 498 -35.26 -2.56 38.31
CA PHE A 498 -33.91 -3.07 38.10
C PHE A 498 -32.90 -2.15 38.78
N LYS A 499 -32.89 -0.84 38.49
CA LYS A 499 -31.96 0.13 39.08
C LYS A 499 -31.96 0.10 40.61
N LYS A 500 -33.14 -0.03 41.25
CA LYS A 500 -33.31 0.05 42.71
C LYS A 500 -32.93 -1.22 43.47
N GLN A 501 -33.17 -2.42 42.92
CA GLN A 501 -32.98 -3.68 43.64
C GLN A 501 -32.03 -4.63 42.90
N LEU A 502 -30.92 -5.03 43.54
CA LEU A 502 -29.89 -5.91 42.95
C LEU A 502 -30.40 -7.32 42.59
N GLY A 503 -31.40 -7.83 43.31
CA GLY A 503 -31.98 -9.17 43.09
C GLY A 503 -32.85 -9.29 41.84
N ARG A 504 -33.14 -8.19 41.14
CA ARG A 504 -33.93 -8.19 39.91
C ARG A 504 -33.05 -8.20 38.67
N ASN A 505 -33.53 -8.83 37.60
CA ASN A 505 -32.79 -8.98 36.35
C ASN A 505 -33.64 -8.55 35.14
N ILE A 506 -32.99 -7.99 34.12
CA ILE A 506 -33.61 -7.69 32.82
C ILE A 506 -32.94 -8.58 31.77
N LEU A 507 -33.75 -9.26 30.97
CA LEU A 507 -33.31 -10.08 29.85
C LEU A 507 -33.94 -9.50 28.57
N ILE A 508 -33.08 -9.09 27.64
CA ILE A 508 -33.52 -8.59 26.33
C ILE A 508 -33.52 -9.75 25.34
N VAL A 509 -34.65 -9.98 24.68
CA VAL A 509 -34.79 -10.92 23.56
C VAL A 509 -34.98 -10.11 22.29
N ASN A 510 -33.99 -10.15 21.41
CA ASN A 510 -34.01 -9.42 20.15
C ASN A 510 -34.63 -10.31 19.07
N VAL A 511 -35.93 -10.10 18.81
CA VAL A 511 -36.72 -11.00 17.94
C VAL A 511 -36.38 -10.80 16.47
N ASN A 512 -36.17 -9.55 16.06
CA ASN A 512 -35.89 -9.17 14.67
C ASN A 512 -34.39 -8.97 14.39
N SER A 513 -33.51 -9.37 15.32
CA SER A 513 -32.05 -9.23 15.18
C SER A 513 -31.58 -7.81 14.89
N TYR A 514 -32.24 -6.80 15.46
CA TYR A 514 -31.89 -5.40 15.23
C TYR A 514 -30.46 -5.10 15.64
N GLU A 515 -29.74 -4.39 14.77
CA GLU A 515 -28.47 -3.80 15.13
C GLU A 515 -28.67 -2.69 16.18
N SER A 516 -27.71 -2.54 17.08
CA SER A 516 -27.74 -1.49 18.11
C SER A 516 -27.94 -0.07 17.55
N LYS A 517 -27.58 0.18 16.28
CA LYS A 517 -27.78 1.47 15.60
C LYS A 517 -29.27 1.82 15.41
N SER A 518 -30.09 0.81 15.13
CA SER A 518 -31.53 0.95 14.83
C SER A 518 -32.42 1.14 16.07
N MET A 519 -31.86 0.99 17.28
CA MET A 519 -32.60 1.16 18.53
C MET A 519 -32.56 2.61 19.01
N HIS A 520 -33.74 3.17 19.30
CA HIS A 520 -33.92 4.52 19.83
C HIS A 520 -33.62 4.61 21.34
N ASP A 521 -34.02 3.60 22.12
CA ASP A 521 -33.77 3.57 23.56
C ASP A 521 -32.30 3.21 23.86
N ARG A 522 -31.57 4.18 24.44
CA ARG A 522 -30.14 4.02 24.79
C ARG A 522 -29.89 2.89 25.80
N ARG A 523 -30.87 2.53 26.64
CA ARG A 523 -30.74 1.46 27.64
C ARG A 523 -30.81 0.09 26.97
N ILE A 524 -31.79 -0.13 26.09
CA ILE A 524 -31.91 -1.38 25.32
C ILE A 524 -30.68 -1.54 24.42
N LYS A 525 -30.27 -0.45 23.77
CA LYS A 525 -29.06 -0.37 22.95
C LYS A 525 -27.80 -0.80 23.71
N ALA A 526 -27.66 -0.42 24.98
CA ALA A 526 -26.55 -0.82 25.83
C ALA A 526 -26.52 -2.34 26.07
N PHE A 527 -27.66 -3.00 26.30
CA PHE A 527 -27.72 -4.46 26.44
C PHE A 527 -27.28 -5.19 25.16
N VAL A 528 -27.70 -4.71 23.99
CA VAL A 528 -27.33 -5.31 22.70
C VAL A 528 -25.84 -5.10 22.38
N ARG A 529 -25.30 -3.90 22.64
CA ARG A 529 -23.86 -3.62 22.43
C ARG A 529 -22.95 -4.46 23.32
N LEU A 530 -23.39 -4.76 24.53
CA LEU A 530 -22.67 -5.62 25.46
C LEU A 530 -22.85 -7.12 25.16
N GLY A 531 -23.62 -7.49 24.13
CA GLY A 531 -23.92 -8.89 23.78
C GLY A 531 -24.73 -9.63 24.86
N LEU A 532 -25.50 -8.90 25.66
CA LEU A 532 -26.33 -9.44 26.74
C LEU A 532 -27.75 -9.78 26.30
N ASP A 533 -28.09 -9.55 25.02
CA ASP A 533 -29.37 -9.96 24.43
C ASP A 533 -29.37 -11.45 24.07
N LEU A 534 -30.56 -11.96 23.74
CA LEU A 534 -30.77 -13.27 23.15
C LEU A 534 -31.28 -13.05 21.73
N ASN A 535 -30.46 -13.38 20.73
CA ASN A 535 -30.80 -13.18 19.32
C ASN A 535 -31.58 -14.40 18.76
N PHE A 536 -32.63 -14.14 17.99
CA PHE A 536 -33.56 -15.15 17.45
C PHE A 536 -33.02 -15.92 16.23
N THR A 537 -31.91 -15.47 15.62
CA THR A 537 -31.30 -16.10 14.43
C THR A 537 -30.68 -17.48 14.68
N GLU A 538 -30.53 -17.90 15.94
CA GLU A 538 -30.03 -19.23 16.30
C GLU A 538 -31.20 -20.18 16.62
N ARG A 539 -31.52 -21.09 15.68
CA ARG A 539 -32.53 -22.19 15.74
C ARG A 539 -33.39 -22.22 17.02
N ASN A 540 -34.67 -21.86 16.88
CA ASN A 540 -35.73 -21.73 17.92
C ASN A 540 -35.68 -22.72 19.10
N SER A 541 -35.21 -23.96 18.90
CA SER A 541 -35.16 -25.00 19.94
C SER A 541 -34.26 -24.69 21.15
N LYS A 542 -33.31 -23.74 21.04
CA LYS A 542 -32.39 -23.38 22.15
C LYS A 542 -32.75 -22.09 22.89
N LEU A 543 -33.69 -21.29 22.40
CA LEU A 543 -34.04 -20.00 22.99
C LEU A 543 -34.59 -20.16 24.42
N VAL A 544 -35.58 -21.04 24.58
CA VAL A 544 -36.25 -21.27 25.87
C VAL A 544 -35.28 -21.87 26.88
N GLN A 545 -34.35 -22.73 26.45
CA GLN A 545 -33.31 -23.28 27.31
C GLN A 545 -32.36 -22.19 27.82
N ARG A 546 -31.90 -21.29 26.93
CA ARG A 546 -31.06 -20.14 27.30
C ARG A 546 -31.79 -19.15 28.21
N LEU A 547 -33.08 -18.93 27.94
CA LEU A 547 -33.93 -18.10 28.78
C LEU A 547 -33.98 -18.67 30.20
N LYS A 548 -34.25 -19.97 30.35
CA LYS A 548 -34.24 -20.66 31.66
C LYS A 548 -32.89 -20.55 32.36
N THR A 549 -31.78 -20.74 31.64
CA THR A 549 -30.43 -20.57 32.20
C THR A 549 -30.20 -19.16 32.74
N ARG A 550 -30.67 -18.12 32.03
CA ARG A 550 -30.48 -16.71 32.43
C ARG A 550 -31.48 -16.22 33.49
N ILE A 551 -32.69 -16.80 33.55
CA ILE A 551 -33.69 -16.53 34.61
C ILE A 551 -33.23 -17.15 35.95
N GLY A 552 -32.61 -18.32 35.91
CA GLY A 552 -32.23 -19.08 37.10
C GLY A 552 -33.36 -20.00 37.59
N ARG A 553 -33.25 -20.55 38.80
CA ARG A 553 -34.22 -21.54 39.32
C ARG A 553 -35.61 -20.93 39.60
N PRO A 554 -36.71 -21.66 39.37
CA PRO A 554 -38.05 -21.21 39.74
C PRO A 554 -38.17 -21.10 41.27
N SER A 555 -38.98 -20.16 41.76
CA SER A 555 -39.26 -20.07 43.18
C SER A 555 -40.15 -21.23 43.62
N CYS A 556 -39.83 -21.90 44.73
CA CYS A 556 -40.50 -23.13 45.20
C CYS A 556 -41.99 -22.98 45.60
N LYS A 557 -42.66 -21.88 45.25
CA LYS A 557 -44.09 -21.67 45.49
C LYS A 557 -44.88 -21.93 44.20
N ALA A 558 -44.90 -23.18 43.74
CA ALA A 558 -45.82 -23.61 42.71
C ALA A 558 -46.60 -24.83 43.19
N THR A 559 -47.68 -24.59 43.92
CA THR A 559 -48.82 -25.52 43.98
C THR A 559 -50.10 -24.72 43.80
N ASN A 560 -50.75 -24.97 42.66
CA ASN A 560 -52.16 -24.72 42.33
C ASN A 560 -52.74 -23.31 42.57
N ILE A 561 -52.74 -22.50 41.51
CA ILE A 561 -53.81 -21.50 41.30
C ILE A 561 -54.44 -21.82 39.94
N GLY A 562 -55.16 -22.92 39.89
CA GLY A 562 -56.22 -23.15 38.91
C GLY A 562 -57.53 -22.84 39.60
N GLY A 563 -58.15 -21.71 39.25
CA GLY A 563 -59.51 -21.35 39.65
C GLY A 563 -59.66 -20.72 41.04
N SER A 564 -59.22 -19.47 41.20
CA SER A 564 -59.85 -18.48 42.11
C SER A 564 -59.15 -17.14 41.93
N ASP A 565 -59.93 -16.07 41.81
CA ASP A 565 -59.48 -14.69 41.67
C ASP A 565 -58.38 -14.32 42.68
N PHE A 566 -57.20 -13.97 42.17
CA PHE A 566 -56.11 -13.48 43.00
C PHE A 566 -56.33 -11.99 43.21
N ASN A 567 -56.90 -11.64 44.38
CA ASN A 567 -57.22 -10.26 44.70
C ASN A 567 -55.92 -9.47 44.98
N LEU A 568 -55.66 -8.41 44.21
CA LEU A 568 -54.45 -7.59 44.26
C LEU A 568 -54.45 -6.56 45.42
N ASP A 569 -55.48 -6.60 46.27
CA ASP A 569 -55.74 -5.63 47.33
C ASP A 569 -54.95 -5.84 48.63
N ASP A 570 -54.35 -7.01 48.86
CA ASP A 570 -53.57 -7.26 50.09
C ASP A 570 -52.15 -6.65 50.09
N ALA A 571 -51.78 -5.93 49.03
CA ALA A 571 -50.51 -5.20 48.93
C ALA A 571 -50.66 -3.68 49.18
N ASP A 572 -51.78 -3.25 49.76
CA ASP A 572 -52.09 -1.83 49.92
C ASP A 572 -51.45 -1.23 51.19
N ILE A 573 -51.21 0.09 51.17
CA ILE A 573 -50.50 0.91 52.18
C ILE A 573 -48.98 1.13 51.92
N LYS A 574 -48.47 1.04 50.69
CA LYS A 574 -47.20 1.73 50.29
C LYS A 574 -47.16 2.30 48.87
N VAL A 575 -48.19 2.04 48.05
CA VAL A 575 -48.18 2.31 46.59
C VAL A 575 -48.57 3.75 46.26
N THR A 576 -49.48 4.37 47.01
CA THR A 576 -50.04 5.70 46.72
C THR A 576 -49.04 6.85 46.84
N ARG A 577 -47.97 6.71 47.64
CA ARG A 577 -46.87 7.70 47.71
C ARG A 577 -45.83 7.57 46.60
N ARG A 578 -45.77 6.44 45.90
CA ARG A 578 -44.75 6.17 44.87
C ARG A 578 -45.20 6.63 43.48
N ALA A 579 -46.48 6.49 43.13
CA ALA A 579 -47.01 6.94 41.84
C ALA A 579 -46.80 8.46 41.60
N ALA A 580 -46.94 9.29 42.64
CA ALA A 580 -46.71 10.73 42.55
C ALA A 580 -45.24 11.13 42.30
N ILE A 581 -44.27 10.25 42.59
CA ILE A 581 -42.84 10.49 42.30
C ILE A 581 -42.52 10.15 40.83
N TYR A 582 -43.24 9.19 40.23
CA TYR A 582 -43.03 8.76 38.85
C TYR A 582 -43.49 9.80 37.82
N VAL A 583 -44.58 10.52 38.08
CA VAL A 583 -45.05 11.62 37.21
C VAL A 583 -44.04 12.78 37.16
N LYS A 584 -43.29 13.00 38.26
CA LYS A 584 -42.28 14.07 38.35
C LYS A 584 -40.95 13.71 37.67
N GLU A 585 -40.56 12.44 37.63
CA GLU A 585 -39.37 12.01 36.85
C GLU A 585 -39.65 11.94 35.34
N LEU A 586 -40.91 11.83 34.90
CA LEU A 586 -41.29 11.87 33.48
C LEU A 586 -41.29 13.30 32.91
N SER A 587 -41.62 14.33 33.71
CA SER A 587 -41.57 15.74 33.27
C SER A 587 -40.14 16.26 33.04
N ASP A 588 -39.12 15.61 33.60
CA ASP A 588 -37.71 16.03 33.45
C ASP A 588 -37.03 15.41 32.20
N ILE A 589 -37.74 14.59 31.43
CA ILE A 589 -37.19 13.89 30.24
C ILE A 589 -37.55 14.61 28.93
N ASP A 590 -38.57 15.48 28.90
CA ASP A 590 -38.99 16.26 27.73
C ASP A 590 -38.42 17.69 27.74
N MET A 591 -37.11 17.84 27.58
CA MET A 591 -36.51 19.06 27.01
C MET A 591 -35.21 18.71 26.29
N ASN A 592 -35.32 18.30 25.02
CA ASN A 592 -34.35 18.59 23.96
C ASN A 592 -34.82 17.98 22.62
N VAL A 593 -35.67 18.72 21.91
CA VAL A 593 -35.88 18.56 20.47
C VAL A 593 -35.07 19.65 19.75
N PRO A 594 -34.05 19.33 18.93
CA PRO A 594 -33.37 20.31 18.11
C PRO A 594 -34.26 20.74 16.93
N GLY A 595 -34.35 22.04 16.71
CA GLY A 595 -35.19 22.67 15.71
C GLY A 595 -34.88 22.24 14.27
N THR A 596 -35.95 22.02 13.52
CA THR A 596 -35.98 22.01 12.06
C THR A 596 -35.75 23.42 11.53
N SER A 597 -34.73 23.58 10.68
CA SER A 597 -34.49 24.79 9.89
C SER A 597 -35.40 24.80 8.66
N THR A 598 -36.25 25.82 8.58
CA THR A 598 -36.88 26.31 7.34
C THR A 598 -36.67 27.81 7.25
N THR A 599 -35.60 28.20 6.55
CA THR A 599 -35.43 29.28 5.55
C THR A 599 -33.94 29.50 5.37
#